data_AF-A0A8T3C0W5-F1
#
_entry.id   AF-A0A8T3C0W5-F1
#
_cell.length_a   1.000
_cell.length_b   1.000
_cell.length_c   1.000
_cell.angle_alpha   90.00
_cell.angle_beta   90.00
_cell.angle_gamma   90.00
#
_symmetry.space_group_name_H-M   'P 1'
#
loop_
_entity.id
_entity.type
_entity.pdbx_description
1 polymer ?
#
loop_
_entity_poly.entity_id
_entity_poly.type
_entity_poly.pdbx_seq_one_letter_code
_entity_poly.pdbx_strand_id
1 'polypeptide(L)'
;MAEDSILGFLQNKEAISDSHQFAASVGIDHNELENVIKSLLGFEIADAQEFQKDRWFLKEKGRTYAREGSPEVQLFNAVPPEGILGFRERNCRF
;
A
#
# COMPACT_ATOMS: atom_id res chain seq x y z
N MET A 1 33.20 -2.35 -5.82
CA MET A 1 32.83 -1.08 -6.48
C MET A 1 31.33 -1.11 -6.66
N ALA A 2 30.60 -0.10 -6.21
CA ALA A 2 29.14 -0.10 -6.17
C ALA A 2 28.50 -0.24 -7.57
N GLU A 3 29.14 0.34 -8.58
CA GLU A 3 28.74 0.29 -9.99
C GLU A 3 28.67 -1.13 -10.55
N ASP A 4 29.73 -1.93 -10.38
CA ASP A 4 29.75 -3.33 -10.84
C ASP A 4 28.64 -4.18 -10.20
N SER A 5 28.27 -3.86 -8.96
CA SER A 5 27.20 -4.54 -8.24
C SER A 5 25.82 -4.17 -8.81
N ILE A 6 25.62 -2.90 -9.17
CA ILE A 6 24.38 -2.43 -9.80
C ILE A 6 24.24 -3.02 -11.20
N LEU A 7 25.28 -2.90 -12.03
CA LEU A 7 25.26 -3.39 -13.41
C LEU A 7 25.13 -4.92 -13.45
N GLY A 8 25.85 -5.65 -12.60
CA GLY A 8 25.73 -7.11 -12.50
C GLY A 8 24.36 -7.57 -11.97
N PHE A 9 23.70 -6.77 -11.12
CA PHE A 9 22.34 -7.06 -10.67
C PHE A 9 21.31 -6.78 -11.77
N LEU A 10 21.42 -5.65 -12.48
CA LEU A 10 20.57 -5.29 -13.61
C LEU A 10 20.72 -6.26 -14.80
N GLN A 11 21.91 -6.85 -14.98
CA GLN A 11 22.14 -7.88 -15.98
C GLN A 11 21.34 -9.17 -15.71
N ASN A 12 21.13 -9.52 -14.43
CA ASN A 12 20.48 -10.76 -14.02
C ASN A 12 19.01 -10.59 -13.59
N LYS A 13 18.59 -9.36 -13.25
CA LYS A 13 17.25 -9.01 -12.80
C LYS A 13 16.77 -7.73 -13.48
N GLU A 14 15.53 -7.71 -13.94
CA GLU A 14 14.98 -6.62 -14.75
C GLU A 14 14.93 -5.26 -14.05
N ALA A 15 14.78 -5.18 -12.73
CA ALA A 15 14.69 -3.89 -12.03
C ALA A 15 15.06 -3.96 -10.54
N ILE A 16 15.68 -2.89 -10.05
CA ILE A 16 15.84 -2.63 -8.61
C ILE A 16 14.56 -1.96 -8.12
N SER A 17 13.66 -2.73 -7.47
CA SER A 17 12.39 -2.20 -6.99
C SER A 17 12.51 -1.32 -5.72
N ASP A 18 13.55 -1.52 -4.92
CA ASP A 18 13.78 -0.81 -3.67
C ASP A 18 15.29 -0.59 -3.48
N SER A 19 15.73 0.66 -3.66
CA SER A 19 17.13 1.06 -3.54
C SER A 19 17.67 0.96 -2.11
N HIS A 20 16.81 1.04 -1.09
CA HIS A 20 17.23 0.84 0.31
C HIS A 20 17.48 -0.64 0.60
N GLN A 21 16.59 -1.53 0.16
CA GLN A 21 16.80 -2.97 0.33
C GLN A 21 18.02 -3.45 -0.46
N PHE A 22 18.22 -2.90 -1.66
CA PHE A 22 19.37 -3.24 -2.48
C PHE A 22 20.68 -2.79 -1.81
N ALA A 23 20.76 -1.54 -1.31
CA ALA A 23 21.92 -1.06 -0.56
C ALA A 23 22.25 -1.97 0.64
N ALA A 24 21.24 -2.37 1.41
CA ALA A 24 21.40 -3.29 2.53
C ALA A 24 21.86 -4.69 2.11
N SER A 25 21.42 -5.19 0.95
CA SER A 25 21.82 -6.51 0.45
C SER A 25 23.26 -6.56 -0.08
N VAL A 26 23.75 -5.45 -0.63
CA VAL A 26 25.12 -5.34 -1.17
C VAL A 26 26.09 -4.86 -0.08
N GLY A 27 25.59 -4.30 1.02
CA GLY A 27 26.40 -3.78 2.13
C GLY A 27 27.05 -2.43 1.81
N ILE A 28 26.39 -1.61 0.99
CA ILE A 28 26.86 -0.29 0.54
C ILE A 28 25.98 0.80 1.17
N ASP A 29 26.56 1.97 1.45
CA ASP A 29 25.79 3.11 1.93
C ASP A 29 24.77 3.56 0.88
N HIS A 30 23.57 3.91 1.34
CA HIS A 30 22.50 4.31 0.44
C HIS A 30 22.83 5.57 -0.36
N ASN A 31 23.55 6.54 0.22
CA ASN A 31 23.94 7.75 -0.51
C ASN A 31 24.97 7.44 -1.60
N GLU A 32 25.91 6.54 -1.33
CA GLU A 32 26.88 6.10 -2.34
C GLU A 32 26.16 5.41 -3.51
N LEU A 33 25.21 4.53 -3.21
CA LEU A 33 24.38 3.89 -4.22
C LEU A 33 23.56 4.91 -5.03
N GLU A 34 22.91 5.87 -4.38
CA GLU A 34 22.08 6.89 -5.03
C GLU A 34 22.92 7.77 -5.98
N ASN A 35 24.14 8.13 -5.57
CA ASN A 35 25.06 8.89 -6.41
C ASN A 35 25.46 8.12 -7.67
N VAL A 36 25.77 6.83 -7.54
CA VAL A 36 26.12 5.97 -8.69
C VAL A 36 24.92 5.79 -9.62
N ILE A 37 23.72 5.56 -9.08
CA ILE A 37 22.50 5.48 -9.88
C ILE A 37 22.26 6.79 -10.64
N LYS A 38 22.40 7.95 -9.98
CA LYS A 38 22.30 9.28 -10.61
C LYS A 38 23.33 9.47 -11.73
N SER A 39 24.56 9.03 -11.53
CA SER A 39 25.58 9.05 -12.57
C SER A 39 25.21 8.14 -13.75
N LEU A 40 24.80 6.90 -13.50
CA LEU A 40 24.39 5.95 -14.55
C LEU A 40 23.19 6.44 -15.36
N LEU A 41 22.23 7.10 -14.71
CA LEU A 41 21.11 7.77 -15.36
C LEU A 41 21.57 8.97 -16.21
N GLY A 42 22.49 9.79 -15.68
CA GLY A 42 23.05 10.93 -16.40
C GLY A 42 23.87 10.54 -17.64
N PHE A 43 24.43 9.34 -17.66
CA PHE A 43 25.13 8.78 -18.83
C PHE A 43 24.22 7.98 -19.76
N GLU A 44 22.90 7.94 -19.52
CA GLU A 44 21.93 7.15 -20.29
C GLU A 44 22.29 5.64 -20.37
N ILE A 45 23.02 5.13 -19.37
CA ILE A 45 23.42 3.72 -19.27
C ILE A 45 22.28 2.88 -18.65
N ALA A 46 21.45 3.50 -17.82
CA ALA A 46 20.30 2.89 -17.18
C ALA A 46 19.08 3.80 -17.30
N ASP A 47 17.88 3.21 -17.33
CA ASP A 47 16.61 3.92 -17.28
C ASP A 47 15.97 3.73 -15.90
N ALA A 48 15.47 4.82 -15.30
CA ALA A 48 14.74 4.78 -14.04
C ALA A 48 13.26 5.01 -14.30
N GLN A 49 12.46 3.97 -14.07
CA GLN A 49 11.01 4.13 -14.01
C GLN A 49 10.60 4.45 -12.58
N GLU A 50 10.02 5.62 -12.36
CA GLU A 50 9.49 6.00 -11.05
C GLU A 50 8.27 5.13 -10.73
N PHE A 51 8.45 4.16 -9.83
CA PHE A 51 7.35 3.30 -9.35
C PHE A 51 6.89 3.78 -7.98
N GLN A 52 5.71 4.42 -7.92
CA GLN A 52 5.09 4.79 -6.66
C GLN A 52 4.42 3.56 -6.03
N LYS A 53 4.96 3.09 -4.90
CA LYS A 53 4.42 1.94 -4.18
C LYS A 53 3.26 2.38 -3.29
N ASP A 54 2.06 2.45 -3.87
CA ASP A 54 0.84 2.73 -3.13
C ASP A 54 0.51 1.60 -2.15
N ARG A 55 0.70 1.86 -0.86
CA ARG A 55 0.25 0.95 0.21
C ARG A 55 -1.14 1.34 0.67
N TRP A 56 -2.12 0.49 0.35
CA TRP A 56 -3.50 0.66 0.77
C TRP A 56 -3.71 0.11 2.17
N PHE A 57 -3.95 1.00 3.13
CA PHE A 57 -4.28 0.62 4.50
C PHE A 57 -5.78 0.76 4.74
N LEU A 58 -6.37 -0.27 5.37
CA LEU A 58 -7.76 -0.21 5.79
C LEU A 58 -7.89 0.78 6.95
N LYS A 59 -8.62 1.88 6.70
CA LYS A 59 -9.01 2.83 7.75
C LYS A 59 -9.97 2.14 8.73
N GLU A 60 -10.09 2.68 9.95
CA GLU A 60 -10.94 2.14 11.00
C GLU A 60 -12.39 1.92 10.52
N LYS A 61 -12.96 2.88 9.77
CA LYS A 61 -14.27 2.73 9.11
C LYS A 61 -14.35 1.51 8.19
N GLY A 62 -13.29 1.24 7.42
CA GLY A 62 -13.22 0.05 6.56
C GLY A 62 -13.19 -1.24 7.36
N ARG A 63 -12.61 -1.23 8.58
CA ARG A 63 -12.63 -2.40 9.47
C ARG A 63 -14.03 -2.66 10.00
N THR A 64 -14.77 -1.61 10.36
CA THR A 64 -16.18 -1.72 10.76
C THR A 64 -17.02 -2.25 9.60
N TYR A 65 -16.85 -1.71 8.39
CA TYR A 65 -17.54 -2.21 7.19
C TYR A 65 -17.22 -3.68 6.89
N ALA A 66 -15.97 -4.12 7.09
CA ALA A 66 -15.58 -5.51 6.87
C ALA A 66 -16.10 -6.47 7.95
N ARG A 67 -16.27 -6.00 9.20
CA ARG A 67 -16.75 -6.82 10.33
C ARG A 67 -18.26 -6.89 10.40
N GLU A 68 -18.92 -5.74 10.29
CA GLU A 68 -20.35 -5.57 10.59
C GLU A 68 -21.17 -5.39 9.31
N GLY A 69 -20.52 -5.32 8.14
CA GLY A 69 -21.17 -4.94 6.89
C GLY A 69 -21.35 -3.43 6.76
N SER A 70 -21.81 -2.99 5.60
CA SER A 70 -22.11 -1.57 5.38
C SER A 70 -23.27 -1.12 6.27
N PRO A 71 -23.41 0.18 6.57
CA PRO A 71 -24.51 0.72 7.35
C PRO A 71 -25.89 0.32 6.83
N GLU A 72 -26.03 0.13 5.52
CA GLU A 72 -27.26 -0.35 4.88
C GLU A 72 -27.55 -1.82 5.22
N VAL A 73 -26.53 -2.67 5.26
CA VAL A 73 -26.66 -4.07 5.70
C VAL A 73 -26.99 -4.14 7.19
N GLN A 74 -26.35 -3.30 8.00
CA GLN A 74 -26.67 -3.20 9.43
C GLN A 74 -28.11 -2.76 9.64
N LEU A 75 -28.59 -1.77 8.87
CA LEU A 75 -29.97 -1.31 8.92
C LEU A 75 -30.94 -2.43 8.51
N PHE A 76 -30.66 -3.14 7.41
CA PHE A 76 -31.49 -4.26 6.96
C PHE A 76 -31.61 -5.35 8.03
N ASN A 77 -30.50 -5.74 8.66
CA ASN A 77 -30.49 -6.74 9.72
C ASN A 77 -31.16 -6.27 11.02
N ALA A 78 -31.18 -4.96 11.27
CA ALA A 78 -31.86 -4.37 12.42
C ALA A 78 -33.38 -4.30 12.25
N VAL A 79 -33.90 -4.48 11.03
CA VAL A 79 -35.35 -4.52 10.78
C VAL A 79 -35.87 -5.92 11.10
N PRO A 80 -36.78 -6.06 12.07
CA PRO A 80 -37.37 -7.34 12.41
C PRO A 80 -38.32 -7.82 11.29
N PRO A 81 -38.59 -9.13 11.18
CA PRO A 81 -39.39 -9.70 10.09
C PRO A 81 -40.84 -9.17 10.06
N GLU A 82 -41.35 -8.63 11.17
CA GLU A 82 -42.65 -7.96 11.27
C GLU A 82 -42.67 -6.56 10.62
N GLY A 83 -41.51 -6.06 10.19
CA GLY A 83 -41.34 -4.77 9.55
C GLY A 83 -41.34 -3.57 10.51
N ILE A 84 -40.92 -2.41 10.01
CA ILE A 84 -40.75 -1.17 10.78
C ILE A 84 -42.09 -0.62 11.31
N LEU A 85 -43.22 -1.05 10.74
CA LEU A 85 -44.57 -0.63 11.12
C LEU A 85 -45.03 -1.24 12.46
N GLY A 86 -44.39 -2.30 12.95
CA GLY A 86 -44.65 -2.88 14.28
C GLY A 86 -44.00 -2.10 15.44
N PHE A 87 -43.21 -1.05 15.16
CA PHE A 87 -42.44 -0.32 16.18
C PHE A 87 -43.26 0.75 16.93
N ARG A 88 -44.52 0.98 16.55
CA ARG A 88 -45.43 1.87 17.30
C ARG A 88 -46.03 1.09 18.48
N GLU A 89 -45.37 1.06 19.64
CA GLU A 89 -46.05 1.07 20.97
C GLU A 89 -45.15 0.86 22.20
N ARG A 90 -43.81 0.90 22.10
CA ARG A 90 -42.97 0.85 23.31
C ARG A 90 -42.04 2.04 23.41
N ASN A 91 -42.37 2.95 24.33
CA ASN A 91 -41.54 4.03 24.88
C ASN A 91 -41.60 5.42 24.19
N CYS A 92 -42.78 6.04 24.18
CA CYS A 92 -42.87 7.49 24.37
C CYS A 92 -43.59 7.79 25.69
N ARG A 93 -42.82 8.04 26.76
CA ARG A 93 -43.27 8.83 27.91
C ARG A 93 -42.56 10.17 27.80
N PHE A 94 -43.32 11.23 27.51
CA PHE A 94 -42.92 12.62 27.75
C PHE A 94 -43.06 12.94 29.24
#